data_AF-A0A1F9AQB1-F1
#
_entry.id   AF-A0A1F9AQB1-F1
#
_cell.length_a   1.000
_cell.length_b   1.000
_cell.length_c   1.000
_cell.angle_alpha   90.00
_cell.angle_beta   90.00
_cell.angle_gamma   90.00
#
_symmetry.space_group_name_H-M   'P 1'
#
loop_
_entity.id
_entity.type
_entity.pdbx_description
1 polymer ?
#
loop_
_entity_poly.entity_id
_entity_poly.type
_entity_poly.pdbx_seq_one_letter_code
_entity_poly.pdbx_strand_id
1 'polypeptide(L)'
;MTDIKENELHRLRKAFAPLIGLRITWLSIPEAALVGFEPSQIAVIVNTLLDAILPQIQFLASDKENAAKLAGIGLSKAPGIKGQRETYPDYLHVSGRRVELKGLFVDNPDLALKRPPTDREPSARIKENVTMEIIDPANDALLVAAVKLLQDKTGRCSPYVIDIGVFSMVECVRARDASLAERGGKWIGGIPKVVKKSSMSKFKASKRLQNSDFEKDTNFGKLKRIPYPPLQEFMRKHGAI
;
A
#
# COMPACT_ATOMS: atom_id res chain seq x y z
N MET A 1 3.75 5.13 25.50
CA MET A 1 4.49 5.27 24.23
C MET A 1 3.88 6.42 23.47
N THR A 2 4.69 7.33 22.93
CA THR A 2 4.21 8.48 22.14
C THR A 2 4.18 8.12 20.66
N ASP A 3 3.05 8.37 20.01
CA ASP A 3 2.90 8.12 18.58
C ASP A 3 3.73 9.10 17.72
N ILE A 4 3.99 8.71 16.47
CA ILE A 4 4.65 9.56 15.49
C ILE A 4 3.87 10.87 15.32
N LYS A 5 4.59 11.99 15.42
CA LYS A 5 3.99 13.33 15.34
C LYS A 5 3.80 13.75 13.88
N GLU A 6 2.82 14.62 13.64
CA GLU A 6 2.51 15.11 12.29
C GLU A 6 3.69 15.87 11.64
N ASN A 7 4.51 16.57 12.43
CA ASN A 7 5.72 17.22 11.92
C ASN A 7 6.76 16.22 11.39
N GLU A 8 6.85 15.02 11.97
CA GLU A 8 7.72 13.94 11.52
C GLU A 8 7.19 13.30 10.23
N LEU A 9 5.87 13.06 10.16
CA LEU A 9 5.22 12.63 8.92
C LEU A 9 5.43 13.65 7.80
N HIS A 10 5.31 14.94 8.09
CA HIS A 10 5.56 16.02 7.12
C HIS A 10 7.01 16.03 6.62
N ARG A 11 7.99 15.79 7.50
CA ARG A 11 9.40 15.64 7.11
C ARG A 11 9.59 14.46 6.14
N LEU A 12 8.96 13.32 6.42
CA LEU A 12 8.99 12.17 5.51
C LEU A 12 8.31 12.48 4.16
N ARG A 13 7.15 13.17 4.15
CA ARG A 13 6.51 13.60 2.90
C ARG A 13 7.43 14.47 2.05
N LYS A 14 8.15 15.41 2.66
CA LYS A 14 9.15 16.23 1.96
C LYS A 14 10.31 15.39 1.43
N ALA A 15 10.82 14.45 2.22
CA ALA A 15 11.91 13.57 1.81
C ALA A 15 11.54 12.68 0.61
N PHE A 16 10.28 12.23 0.55
CA PHE A 16 9.79 11.37 -0.54
C PHE A 16 9.21 12.13 -1.73
N ALA A 17 8.99 13.45 -1.62
CA ALA A 17 8.47 14.27 -2.72
C ALA A 17 9.22 14.11 -4.07
N PRO A 18 10.56 13.92 -4.10
CA PRO A 18 11.28 13.65 -5.35
C PRO A 18 10.86 12.38 -6.09
N LEU A 19 10.13 11.45 -5.45
CA LEU A 19 9.57 10.28 -6.13
C LEU A 19 8.45 10.68 -7.09
N ILE A 20 7.74 11.78 -6.86
CA ILE A 20 6.63 12.22 -7.73
C ILE A 20 7.19 12.63 -9.09
N GLY A 21 6.60 12.10 -10.15
CA GLY A 21 7.04 12.25 -11.53
C GLY A 21 8.10 11.24 -11.96
N LEU A 22 8.59 10.38 -11.06
CA LEU A 22 9.61 9.39 -11.39
C LEU A 22 9.05 8.35 -12.36
N ARG A 23 9.69 8.23 -13.52
CA ARG A 23 9.48 7.14 -14.48
C ARG A 23 10.21 5.90 -14.02
N ILE A 24 9.51 4.77 -13.93
CA ILE A 24 10.10 3.45 -13.72
C ILE A 24 10.56 2.90 -15.08
N THR A 25 11.78 3.23 -15.49
CA THR A 25 12.33 2.89 -16.81
C THR A 25 12.54 1.38 -17.03
N TRP A 26 12.52 0.58 -15.96
CA TRP A 26 12.67 -0.87 -16.01
C TRP A 26 11.44 -1.59 -16.58
N LEU A 27 10.32 -0.88 -16.76
CA LEU A 27 9.15 -1.36 -17.47
C LEU A 27 8.76 -0.41 -18.60
N SER A 28 8.70 -0.96 -19.81
CA SER A 28 8.23 -0.25 -20.99
C SER A 28 7.52 -1.23 -21.91
N ILE A 29 6.21 -1.06 -22.06
CA ILE A 29 5.33 -1.97 -22.81
C ILE A 29 4.81 -1.25 -24.05
N PRO A 30 4.88 -1.82 -25.26
CA PRO A 30 4.19 -1.26 -26.42
C PRO A 30 2.69 -1.12 -26.15
N GLU A 31 2.08 0.02 -26.49
CA GLU A 31 0.64 0.24 -26.25
C GLU A 31 -0.23 -0.89 -26.81
N ALA A 32 0.08 -1.36 -28.03
CA ALA A 32 -0.65 -2.44 -28.69
C ALA A 32 -0.68 -3.76 -27.89
N ALA A 33 0.28 -3.98 -26.97
CA ALA A 33 0.31 -5.17 -26.12
C ALA A 33 -0.58 -5.03 -24.87
N LEU A 34 -1.02 -3.82 -24.51
CA LEU A 34 -1.80 -3.58 -23.28
C LEU A 34 -3.16 -4.29 -23.28
N VAL A 35 -3.73 -4.58 -24.45
CA VAL A 35 -4.99 -5.33 -24.60
C VAL A 35 -4.91 -6.75 -24.04
N GLY A 36 -3.69 -7.28 -23.83
CA GLY A 36 -3.44 -8.57 -23.20
C GLY A 36 -3.35 -8.52 -21.66
N PHE A 37 -3.27 -7.32 -21.06
CA PHE A 37 -3.04 -7.15 -19.63
C PHE A 37 -4.25 -6.56 -18.93
N GLU A 38 -4.67 -7.18 -17.84
CA GLU A 38 -5.58 -6.55 -16.89
C GLU A 38 -4.81 -5.54 -16.03
N PRO A 39 -5.45 -4.43 -15.60
CA PRO A 39 -4.86 -3.48 -14.65
C PRO A 39 -4.28 -4.16 -13.40
N SER A 40 -4.86 -5.29 -12.98
CA SER A 40 -4.40 -6.10 -11.85
C SER A 40 -3.02 -6.72 -12.05
N GLN A 41 -2.74 -7.20 -13.25
CA GLN A 41 -1.48 -7.83 -13.61
C GLN A 41 -0.38 -6.78 -13.71
N ILE A 42 -0.68 -5.63 -14.33
CA ILE A 42 0.22 -4.48 -14.35
C ILE A 42 0.52 -4.01 -12.93
N ALA A 43 -0.49 -3.87 -12.07
CA ALA A 43 -0.30 -3.46 -10.69
C ALA A 43 0.66 -4.40 -9.93
N VAL A 44 0.57 -5.71 -10.14
CA VAL A 44 1.50 -6.69 -9.54
C VAL A 44 2.92 -6.45 -10.04
N ILE A 45 3.12 -6.36 -11.36
CA ILE A 45 4.45 -6.12 -11.96
C ILE A 45 5.06 -4.82 -11.42
N VAL A 46 4.30 -3.73 -11.47
CA VAL A 46 4.72 -2.41 -11.01
C VAL A 46 5.06 -2.41 -9.53
N ASN A 47 4.23 -3.03 -8.68
CA ASN A 47 4.48 -3.06 -7.24
C ASN A 47 5.71 -3.91 -6.89
N THR A 48 5.94 -5.02 -7.59
CA THR A 48 7.17 -5.81 -7.45
C THR A 48 8.40 -5.00 -7.86
N LEU A 49 8.31 -4.25 -8.96
CA LEU A 49 9.39 -3.37 -9.39
C LEU A 49 9.66 -2.25 -8.38
N LEU A 50 8.63 -1.55 -7.90
CA LEU A 50 8.77 -0.51 -6.88
C LEU A 50 9.50 -1.04 -5.64
N ASP A 51 9.12 -2.22 -5.16
CA ASP A 51 9.73 -2.82 -3.96
C ASP A 51 11.23 -3.10 -4.13
N ALA A 52 11.61 -3.58 -5.32
CA ALA A 52 13.00 -3.86 -5.70
C ALA A 52 13.81 -2.57 -5.94
N ILE A 53 13.15 -1.54 -6.49
CA ILE A 53 13.79 -0.32 -6.96
C ILE A 53 14.04 0.67 -5.82
N LEU A 54 13.13 0.83 -4.85
CA LEU A 54 13.24 1.90 -3.84
C LEU A 54 14.58 1.94 -3.07
N PRO A 55 15.22 0.83 -2.67
CA PRO A 55 16.55 0.86 -2.05
C PRO A 55 17.68 1.30 -2.98
N GLN A 56 17.44 1.22 -4.29
CA GLN A 56 18.41 1.43 -5.36
C GLN A 56 17.90 2.49 -6.35
N ILE A 57 17.05 3.39 -5.84
CA ILE A 57 16.24 4.33 -6.62
C ILE A 57 17.10 5.23 -7.53
N GLN A 58 18.36 5.47 -7.15
CA GLN A 58 19.34 6.19 -7.95
C GLN A 58 19.58 5.58 -9.35
N PHE A 59 19.34 4.29 -9.55
CA PHE A 59 19.50 3.65 -10.87
C PHE A 59 18.37 3.98 -11.84
N LEU A 60 17.29 4.60 -11.39
CA LEU A 60 16.25 5.15 -12.27
C LEU A 60 16.55 6.57 -12.76
N ALA A 61 17.62 7.20 -12.28
CA ALA A 61 17.95 8.55 -12.67
C ALA A 61 18.26 8.64 -14.18
N SER A 62 17.57 9.56 -14.87
CA SER A 62 17.80 9.88 -16.28
C SER A 62 18.99 10.82 -16.50
N ASP A 63 19.42 11.52 -15.44
CA ASP A 63 20.44 12.56 -15.47
C ASP A 63 21.07 12.75 -14.07
N LYS A 64 22.16 13.51 -14.00
CA LYS A 64 22.93 13.71 -12.76
C LYS A 64 22.16 14.48 -11.68
N GLU A 65 21.30 15.42 -12.07
CA GLU A 65 20.52 16.22 -11.12
C GLU A 65 19.45 15.35 -10.44
N ASN A 66 18.75 14.54 -11.23
CA ASN A 66 17.79 13.56 -10.76
C ASN A 66 18.47 12.48 -9.91
N ALA A 67 19.67 12.03 -10.29
CA ALA A 67 20.46 11.08 -9.50
C ALA A 67 20.75 11.61 -8.08
N ALA A 68 21.15 12.88 -7.95
CA ALA A 68 21.41 13.50 -6.65
C ALA A 68 20.14 13.62 -5.81
N LYS A 69 19.00 14.02 -6.42
CA LYS A 69 17.69 14.10 -5.75
C LYS A 69 17.25 12.73 -5.24
N LEU A 70 17.36 11.69 -6.06
CA LEU A 70 16.97 10.33 -5.72
C LEU A 70 17.91 9.70 -4.68
N ALA A 71 19.21 9.98 -4.72
CA ALA A 71 20.15 9.58 -3.68
C ALA A 71 19.80 10.17 -2.30
N GLY A 72 19.20 11.36 -2.29
CA GLY A 72 18.73 12.05 -1.08
C GLY A 72 17.48 11.45 -0.41
N ILE A 73 16.81 10.47 -1.03
CA ILE A 73 15.63 9.79 -0.46
C ILE A 73 15.97 9.01 0.81
N GLY A 74 17.20 8.48 0.90
CA GLY A 74 17.73 7.89 2.13
C GLY A 74 16.95 6.67 2.64
N LEU A 75 16.44 5.82 1.74
CA LEU A 75 15.82 4.54 2.09
C LEU A 75 16.81 3.39 1.91
N SER A 76 16.87 2.50 2.90
CA SER A 76 17.54 1.20 2.81
C SER A 76 16.58 0.08 3.19
N LYS A 77 16.82 -1.15 2.71
CA LYS A 77 16.03 -2.31 3.15
C LYS A 77 16.19 -2.50 4.65
N ALA A 78 15.08 -2.72 5.34
CA ALA A 78 15.16 -3.11 6.74
C ALA A 78 15.84 -4.48 6.88
N PRO A 79 16.56 -4.73 7.99
CA PRO A 79 17.21 -6.01 8.22
C PRO A 79 16.21 -7.16 8.16
N GLY A 80 16.47 -8.13 7.29
CA GLY A 80 15.67 -9.35 7.21
C GLY A 80 15.97 -10.31 8.36
N ILE A 81 15.01 -11.20 8.64
CA ILE A 81 15.19 -12.32 9.57
C ILE A 81 15.40 -13.58 8.73
N LYS A 82 16.54 -14.25 8.90
CA LYS A 82 16.87 -15.47 8.16
C LYS A 82 15.77 -16.52 8.38
N GLY A 83 15.26 -17.09 7.29
CA GLY A 83 14.18 -18.08 7.30
C GLY A 83 12.77 -17.48 7.24
N GLN A 84 12.61 -16.15 7.34
CA GLN A 84 11.36 -15.48 7.05
C GLN A 84 11.32 -15.02 5.60
N ARG A 85 10.22 -15.32 4.91
CA ARG A 85 10.00 -14.92 3.51
C ARG A 85 9.72 -13.42 3.36
N GLU A 86 9.12 -12.83 4.38
CA GLU A 86 8.70 -11.43 4.40
C GLU A 86 9.05 -10.85 5.77
N THR A 87 9.58 -9.63 5.79
CA THR A 87 9.96 -8.92 7.01
C THR A 87 9.24 -7.59 7.06
N TYR A 88 8.92 -7.16 8.28
CA TYR A 88 8.34 -5.85 8.56
C TYR A 88 9.30 -5.04 9.43
N PRO A 89 9.48 -3.73 9.19
CA PRO A 89 8.97 -2.96 8.04
C PRO A 89 9.73 -3.32 6.75
N ASP A 90 9.28 -2.80 5.61
CA ASP A 90 10.02 -2.92 4.34
C ASP A 90 11.37 -2.17 4.36
N TYR A 91 11.42 -0.96 4.96
CA TYR A 91 12.55 -0.05 4.87
C TYR A 91 12.90 0.70 6.16
N LEU A 92 14.14 1.18 6.22
CA LEU A 92 14.62 2.18 7.16
C LEU A 92 14.98 3.47 6.41
N HIS A 93 14.52 4.60 6.93
CA HIS A 93 14.89 5.93 6.44
C HIS A 93 16.07 6.48 7.26
N VAL A 94 16.96 7.27 6.64
CA VAL A 94 18.12 7.90 7.28
C VAL A 94 17.80 8.74 8.52
N SER A 95 16.55 9.20 8.67
CA SER A 95 16.09 9.89 9.89
C SER A 95 15.79 8.93 11.06
N GLY A 96 16.02 7.62 10.92
CA GLY A 96 15.68 6.59 11.90
C GLY A 96 14.21 6.13 11.85
N ARG A 97 13.42 6.61 10.90
CA ARG A 97 12.01 6.19 10.73
C ARG A 97 11.93 4.86 10.01
N ARG A 98 10.92 4.07 10.35
CA ARG A 98 10.63 2.76 9.76
C ARG A 98 9.47 2.91 8.78
N VAL A 99 9.60 2.37 7.57
CA VAL A 99 8.64 2.64 6.48
C VAL A 99 8.17 1.33 5.85
N GLU A 100 6.85 1.16 5.81
CA GLU A 100 6.18 0.09 5.05
C GLU A 100 5.67 0.66 3.73
N LEU A 101 5.98 0.03 2.60
CA LEU A 101 5.51 0.47 1.29
C LEU A 101 4.25 -0.28 0.87
N LYS A 102 3.30 0.45 0.29
CA LYS A 102 2.20 -0.12 -0.48
C LYS A 102 2.04 0.63 -1.80
N GLY A 103 2.14 -0.08 -2.92
CA GLY A 103 1.84 0.49 -4.22
C GLY A 103 0.34 0.54 -4.51
N LEU A 104 -0.15 1.70 -4.92
CA LEU A 104 -1.50 1.94 -5.41
C LEU A 104 -1.44 2.13 -6.93
N PHE A 105 -1.84 1.11 -7.69
CA PHE A 105 -1.97 1.27 -9.13
C PHE A 105 -3.24 2.04 -9.46
N VAL A 106 -3.08 3.16 -10.16
CA VAL A 106 -4.16 4.03 -10.63
C VAL A 106 -4.35 3.75 -12.11
N ASP A 107 -5.57 3.37 -12.47
CA ASP A 107 -5.88 3.02 -13.86
C ASP A 107 -5.79 4.25 -14.78
N ASN A 108 -5.43 4.01 -16.04
CA ASN A 108 -5.45 5.02 -17.08
C ASN A 108 -6.56 4.69 -18.08
N PRO A 109 -7.70 5.40 -18.05
CA PRO A 109 -8.81 5.10 -18.95
C PRO A 109 -8.44 5.28 -20.42
N ASP A 110 -7.45 6.14 -20.71
CA ASP A 110 -6.97 6.43 -22.06
C ASP A 110 -6.15 5.27 -22.67
N LEU A 111 -5.74 4.29 -21.87
CA LEU A 111 -4.99 3.13 -22.35
C LEU A 111 -5.92 1.92 -22.57
N ALA A 112 -5.70 1.22 -23.67
CA ALA A 112 -6.45 0.02 -24.04
C ALA A 112 -6.00 -1.22 -23.24
N LEU A 113 -6.24 -1.23 -21.93
CA LEU A 113 -6.04 -2.42 -21.07
C LEU A 113 -7.20 -3.41 -21.21
N LYS A 114 -6.91 -4.70 -20.97
CA LYS A 114 -7.95 -5.73 -20.86
C LYS A 114 -8.88 -5.39 -19.69
N ARG A 115 -10.12 -5.04 -19.98
CA ARG A 115 -11.10 -4.68 -18.96
C ARG A 115 -11.60 -5.94 -18.23
N PRO A 116 -11.49 -6.00 -16.89
CA PRO A 116 -12.03 -7.12 -16.13
C PRO A 116 -13.57 -7.12 -16.20
N PRO A 117 -14.22 -8.27 -15.94
CA PRO A 117 -15.69 -8.36 -15.95
C PRO A 117 -16.35 -7.58 -14.81
N THR A 118 -15.59 -7.17 -13.79
CA THR A 118 -16.07 -6.41 -12.63
C THR A 118 -15.04 -5.38 -12.22
N ASP A 119 -15.50 -4.23 -11.72
CA ASP A 119 -14.64 -3.20 -11.16
C ASP A 119 -13.80 -3.76 -10.01
N ARG A 120 -12.50 -3.55 -10.09
CA ARG A 120 -11.54 -4.11 -9.15
C ARG A 120 -11.41 -3.23 -7.92
N GLU A 121 -11.48 -3.84 -6.75
CA GLU A 121 -11.00 -3.23 -5.51
C GLU A 121 -9.46 -3.30 -5.41
N PRO A 122 -8.75 -2.21 -5.09
CA PRO A 122 -7.32 -2.23 -4.83
C PRO A 122 -6.93 -3.27 -3.77
N SER A 123 -5.91 -4.08 -4.06
CA SER A 123 -5.50 -5.20 -3.21
C SER A 123 -4.46 -4.85 -2.14
N ALA A 124 -3.90 -3.64 -2.19
CA ALA A 124 -2.93 -3.14 -1.22
C ALA A 124 -3.51 -3.26 0.19
N ARG A 125 -2.73 -3.84 1.11
CA ARG A 125 -3.17 -4.13 2.47
C ARG A 125 -2.06 -4.02 3.50
N ILE A 126 -2.42 -3.62 4.71
CA ILE A 126 -1.61 -3.87 5.90
C ILE A 126 -1.91 -5.32 6.34
N LYS A 127 -0.88 -6.17 6.35
CA LYS A 127 -1.04 -7.61 6.58
C LYS A 127 -1.47 -7.92 8.01
N GLU A 128 -2.04 -9.12 8.20
CA GLU A 128 -2.54 -9.59 9.50
C GLU A 128 -1.44 -9.77 10.57
N ASN A 129 -0.18 -9.96 10.15
CA ASN A 129 0.98 -10.03 11.03
C ASN A 129 1.55 -8.65 11.43
N VAL A 130 1.06 -7.55 10.86
CA VAL A 130 1.42 -6.19 11.29
C VAL A 130 0.42 -5.76 12.36
N THR A 131 0.78 -5.99 13.62
CA THR A 131 -0.05 -5.74 14.80
C THR A 131 0.54 -4.65 15.68
N MET A 132 -0.23 -4.20 16.69
CA MET A 132 0.26 -3.26 17.71
C MET A 132 1.50 -3.73 18.47
N GLU A 133 1.78 -5.05 18.48
CA GLU A 133 2.97 -5.64 19.12
C GLU A 133 4.24 -5.53 18.26
N ILE A 134 4.07 -5.42 16.94
CA ILE A 134 5.17 -5.40 15.97
C ILE A 134 5.52 -3.98 15.53
N ILE A 135 4.52 -3.11 15.45
CA ILE A 135 4.75 -1.72 15.06
C ILE A 135 5.45 -0.95 16.19
N ASP A 136 6.23 0.05 15.80
CA ASP A 136 6.77 1.07 16.69
C ASP A 136 5.92 2.32 16.50
N PRO A 137 5.02 2.63 17.45
CA PRO A 137 4.10 3.75 17.31
C PRO A 137 4.79 5.08 17.08
N ALA A 138 5.99 5.26 17.63
CA ALA A 138 6.75 6.50 17.52
C ALA A 138 7.41 6.64 16.14
N ASN A 139 7.75 5.54 15.46
CA ASN A 139 8.68 5.56 14.34
C ASN A 139 8.13 4.98 13.02
N ASP A 140 7.01 4.28 13.04
CA ASP A 140 6.47 3.59 11.86
C ASP A 140 5.55 4.48 11.02
N ALA A 141 5.85 4.54 9.73
CA ALA A 141 5.03 5.19 8.74
C ALA A 141 4.64 4.22 7.61
N LEU A 142 3.42 4.38 7.10
CA LEU A 142 2.97 3.78 5.85
C LEU A 142 3.27 4.76 4.71
N LEU A 143 4.07 4.33 3.74
CA LEU A 143 4.27 5.01 2.46
C LEU A 143 3.37 4.36 1.40
N VAL A 144 2.49 5.14 0.79
CA VAL A 144 1.68 4.72 -0.35
C VAL A 144 2.17 5.44 -1.61
N ALA A 145 2.64 4.68 -2.60
CA ALA A 145 3.05 5.22 -3.90
C ALA A 145 1.93 5.00 -4.92
N ALA A 146 1.29 6.09 -5.38
CA ALA A 146 0.31 6.02 -6.46
C ALA A 146 1.04 5.99 -7.80
N VAL A 147 0.81 4.95 -8.60
CA VAL A 147 1.50 4.74 -9.88
C VAL A 147 0.50 4.55 -11.00
N LYS A 148 0.75 5.24 -12.12
CA LYS A 148 -0.07 5.20 -13.33
C LYS A 148 0.79 4.87 -14.54
N LEU A 149 0.26 4.06 -15.47
CA LEU A 149 0.90 3.89 -16.78
C LEU A 149 0.62 5.12 -17.65
N LEU A 150 1.67 5.70 -18.21
CA LEU A 150 1.58 6.80 -19.18
C LEU A 150 2.30 6.40 -20.47
N GLN A 151 1.69 6.77 -21.60
CA GLN A 151 2.26 6.58 -22.92
C GLN A 151 3.22 7.72 -23.26
N ASP A 152 4.36 7.40 -23.87
CA ASP A 152 5.27 8.37 -24.46
C ASP A 152 5.02 8.57 -25.96
N LYS A 153 5.70 9.56 -26.56
CA LYS A 153 5.55 9.90 -27.98
C LYS A 153 5.90 8.76 -28.95
N THR A 154 6.56 7.70 -28.47
CA THR A 154 6.94 6.53 -29.28
C THR A 154 5.91 5.40 -29.20
N GLY A 155 4.77 5.62 -28.53
CA GLY A 155 3.74 4.62 -28.35
C GLY A 155 4.06 3.60 -27.25
N ARG A 156 5.05 3.87 -26.39
CA ARG A 156 5.43 2.97 -25.29
C ARG A 156 4.88 3.46 -23.97
N CYS A 157 4.39 2.54 -23.16
CA CYS A 157 3.78 2.80 -21.86
C CYS A 157 4.74 2.43 -20.73
N SER A 158 5.01 3.37 -19.83
CA SER A 158 5.84 3.17 -18.64
C SER A 158 5.10 3.61 -17.38
N PRO A 159 5.42 3.03 -16.20
CA PRO A 159 4.84 3.46 -14.94
C PRO A 159 5.49 4.75 -14.46
N TYR A 160 4.68 5.66 -13.95
CA TYR A 160 5.10 6.89 -13.29
C TYR A 160 4.50 6.95 -11.90
N VAL A 161 5.31 7.30 -10.90
CA VAL A 161 4.80 7.68 -9.59
C VAL A 161 4.12 9.03 -9.74
N ILE A 162 2.79 9.07 -9.62
CA ILE A 162 1.99 10.28 -9.81
C ILE A 162 1.69 11.00 -8.50
N ASP A 163 1.81 10.31 -7.36
CA ASP A 163 1.61 10.88 -6.04
C ASP A 163 2.19 9.97 -4.95
N ILE A 164 2.42 10.54 -3.78
CA ILE A 164 2.84 9.81 -2.58
C ILE A 164 2.02 10.20 -1.36
N GLY A 165 1.66 9.21 -0.54
CA GLY A 165 1.03 9.40 0.75
C GLY A 165 1.93 8.88 1.86
N VAL A 166 2.07 9.64 2.96
CA VAL A 166 2.77 9.17 4.16
C VAL A 166 1.84 9.32 5.36
N PHE A 167 1.60 8.20 6.03
CA PHE A 167 0.59 8.06 7.08
C PHE A 167 1.19 7.43 8.33
N SER A 168 0.64 7.78 9.50
CA SER A 168 0.95 7.09 10.75
C SER A 168 0.53 5.62 10.65
N MET A 169 1.48 4.69 10.82
CA MET A 169 1.16 3.27 10.82
C MET A 169 0.28 2.89 12.01
N VAL A 170 0.55 3.47 13.19
CA VAL A 170 -0.22 3.19 14.40
C VAL A 170 -1.68 3.60 14.24
N GLU A 171 -1.96 4.76 13.64
CA GLU A 171 -3.34 5.17 13.37
C GLU A 171 -4.02 4.26 12.35
N CYS A 172 -3.28 3.80 11.32
CA CYS A 172 -3.81 2.85 10.36
C CYS A 172 -4.17 1.50 11.02
N VAL A 173 -3.31 0.98 11.89
CA VAL A 173 -3.54 -0.29 12.62
C VAL A 173 -4.70 -0.16 13.60
N ARG A 174 -4.75 0.93 14.39
CA ARG A 174 -5.87 1.20 15.31
C ARG A 174 -7.20 1.28 14.56
N ALA A 175 -7.27 2.06 13.49
CA ALA A 175 -8.48 2.20 12.69
C ALA A 175 -8.91 0.87 12.03
N ARG A 176 -7.95 0.10 11.52
CA ARG A 176 -8.19 -1.24 10.94
C ARG A 176 -8.79 -2.20 11.98
N ASP A 177 -8.20 -2.25 13.17
CA ASP A 177 -8.57 -3.22 14.21
C ASP A 177 -9.89 -2.81 14.89
N ALA A 178 -10.11 -1.50 15.12
CA ALA A 178 -11.39 -0.97 15.58
C ALA A 178 -12.52 -1.32 14.60
N SER A 179 -12.30 -1.12 13.29
CA SER A 179 -13.27 -1.47 12.25
C SER A 179 -13.59 -2.97 12.19
N LEU A 180 -12.64 -3.84 12.52
CA LEU A 180 -12.92 -5.28 12.66
C LEU A 180 -13.91 -5.51 13.82
N ALA A 181 -13.63 -4.92 14.99
CA ALA A 181 -14.45 -5.08 16.19
C ALA A 181 -15.86 -4.51 16.02
N GLU A 182 -16.00 -3.31 15.44
CA GLU A 182 -17.28 -2.65 15.18
C GLU A 182 -18.22 -3.48 14.29
N ARG A 183 -17.66 -4.23 13.33
CA ARG A 183 -18.41 -5.14 12.46
C ARG A 183 -18.72 -6.49 13.12
N GLY A 184 -18.49 -6.61 14.43
CA GLY A 184 -18.64 -7.84 15.20
C GLY A 184 -17.53 -8.86 14.96
N GLY A 185 -16.46 -8.49 14.26
CA GLY A 185 -15.30 -9.33 14.01
C GLY A 185 -14.38 -9.44 15.22
N LYS A 186 -13.50 -10.43 15.19
CA LYS A 186 -12.49 -10.67 16.24
C LYS A 186 -11.33 -11.50 15.72
N TRP A 187 -10.24 -11.49 16.46
CA TRP A 187 -9.11 -12.39 16.24
C TRP A 187 -9.39 -13.77 16.84
N ILE A 188 -9.18 -14.84 16.07
CA ILE A 188 -9.25 -16.23 16.57
C ILE A 188 -7.99 -16.96 16.12
N GLY A 189 -7.12 -17.31 17.07
CA GLY A 189 -5.84 -17.97 16.77
C GLY A 189 -4.93 -17.13 15.87
N GLY A 190 -4.86 -15.81 16.11
CA GLY A 190 -4.06 -14.88 15.29
C GLY A 190 -4.66 -14.55 13.92
N ILE A 191 -5.85 -15.07 13.58
CA ILE A 191 -6.50 -14.82 12.29
C ILE A 191 -7.68 -13.84 12.50
N PRO A 192 -7.75 -12.72 11.75
CA PRO A 192 -8.89 -11.82 11.79
C PRO A 192 -10.11 -12.49 11.15
N LYS A 193 -11.21 -12.54 11.90
CA LYS A 193 -12.46 -13.15 11.45
C LYS A 193 -13.64 -12.21 11.57
N VAL A 194 -14.58 -12.34 10.65
CA VAL A 194 -15.86 -11.61 10.62
C VAL A 194 -17.02 -12.57 10.77
N VAL A 195 -18.17 -12.05 11.18
CA VAL A 195 -19.41 -12.81 11.29
C VAL A 195 -19.82 -13.28 9.89
N LYS A 196 -20.08 -14.58 9.74
CA LYS A 196 -20.59 -15.17 8.49
C LYS A 196 -21.91 -14.51 8.11
N LYS A 197 -22.15 -14.40 6.79
CA LYS A 197 -23.46 -13.93 6.29
C LYS A 197 -24.64 -14.75 6.85
N SER A 198 -24.48 -16.07 6.98
CA SER A 198 -25.48 -16.98 7.57
C SER A 198 -25.71 -16.77 9.07
N SER A 199 -24.75 -16.20 9.79
CA SER A 199 -24.83 -15.92 11.23
C SER A 199 -25.16 -14.44 11.54
N MET A 200 -25.37 -13.62 10.51
CA MET A 200 -25.61 -12.18 10.67
C MET A 200 -26.93 -11.86 11.38
N SER A 201 -27.98 -12.66 11.15
CA SER A 201 -29.26 -12.50 11.88
C SER A 201 -29.09 -12.73 13.37
N LYS A 202 -28.27 -13.72 13.75
CA LYS A 202 -27.91 -14.04 15.13
C LYS A 202 -27.13 -12.89 15.78
N PHE A 203 -26.17 -12.32 15.06
CA PHE A 203 -25.41 -11.14 15.50
C PHE A 203 -26.31 -9.92 15.72
N LYS A 204 -27.17 -9.59 14.75
CA LYS A 204 -28.12 -8.46 14.85
C LYS A 204 -29.14 -8.61 15.98
N ALA A 205 -29.49 -9.85 16.34
CA ALA A 205 -30.34 -10.16 17.48
C ALA A 205 -29.58 -10.23 18.81
N SER A 206 -28.32 -9.80 18.86
CA SER A 206 -27.43 -9.84 20.04
C SER A 206 -27.33 -11.22 20.69
N LYS A 207 -27.56 -12.30 19.93
CA LYS A 207 -27.44 -13.68 20.40
C LYS A 207 -25.96 -14.07 20.46
N ARG A 208 -25.59 -14.87 21.47
CA ARG A 208 -24.21 -15.33 21.69
C ARG A 208 -23.66 -16.09 20.47
N LEU A 209 -22.66 -15.53 19.81
CA LEU A 209 -21.94 -16.17 18.69
C LEU A 209 -20.91 -17.20 19.18
N GLN A 210 -20.79 -18.30 18.46
CA GLN A 210 -19.79 -19.36 18.64
C GLN A 210 -18.70 -19.22 17.59
N ASN A 211 -17.55 -19.88 17.75
CA ASN A 211 -16.46 -19.79 16.77
C ASN A 211 -16.86 -20.26 15.35
N SER A 212 -17.85 -21.15 15.23
CA SER A 212 -18.43 -21.61 13.95
C SER A 212 -19.22 -20.52 13.20
N ASP A 213 -19.63 -19.46 13.89
CA ASP A 213 -20.35 -18.31 13.32
C ASP A 213 -19.41 -17.32 12.60
N PHE A 214 -18.10 -17.56 12.61
CA PHE A 214 -17.08 -16.67 12.06
C PHE A 214 -16.34 -17.29 10.87
N GLU A 215 -15.92 -16.45 9.93
CA GLU A 215 -15.08 -16.79 8.78
C GLU A 215 -13.89 -15.83 8.66
N LYS A 216 -12.83 -16.25 7.95
CA LYS A 216 -11.66 -15.38 7.73
C LYS A 216 -12.08 -14.12 6.99
N ASP A 217 -11.70 -12.95 7.48
CA ASP A 217 -11.93 -11.70 6.77
C ASP A 217 -10.89 -11.57 5.63
N THR A 218 -11.28 -11.96 4.43
CA THR A 218 -10.44 -11.87 3.22
C THR A 218 -10.12 -10.43 2.81
N ASN A 219 -10.85 -9.47 3.37
CA ASN A 219 -10.70 -8.03 3.14
C ASN A 219 -9.96 -7.32 4.27
N PHE A 220 -9.56 -8.04 5.32
CA PHE A 220 -8.82 -7.46 6.43
C PHE A 220 -7.57 -6.73 5.97
N GLY A 221 -7.41 -5.50 6.48
CA GLY A 221 -6.24 -4.67 6.21
C GLY A 221 -6.17 -4.05 4.82
N LYS A 222 -7.11 -4.30 3.90
CA LYS A 222 -7.18 -3.59 2.61
C LYS A 222 -7.21 -2.08 2.87
N LEU A 223 -6.30 -1.33 2.25
CA LEU A 223 -6.17 0.12 2.52
C LEU A 223 -7.47 0.89 2.28
N LYS A 224 -8.23 0.53 1.23
CA LYS A 224 -9.57 1.10 0.94
C LYS A 224 -10.54 0.99 2.12
N ARG A 225 -10.38 -0.03 2.96
CA ARG A 225 -11.32 -0.36 4.04
C ARG A 225 -10.86 0.07 5.43
N ILE A 226 -9.67 0.67 5.55
CA ILE A 226 -9.18 1.20 6.83
C ILE A 226 -9.79 2.59 7.00
N PRO A 227 -10.67 2.82 8.00
CA PRO A 227 -11.37 4.09 8.17
C PRO A 227 -10.49 5.17 8.84
N TYR A 228 -9.25 5.32 8.39
CA TYR A 228 -8.36 6.39 8.82
C TYR A 228 -8.49 7.58 7.85
N PRO A 229 -9.01 8.75 8.27
CA PRO A 229 -9.41 9.81 7.34
C PRO A 229 -8.32 10.29 6.36
N PRO A 230 -7.07 10.55 6.78
CA PRO A 230 -6.02 10.97 5.85
C PRO A 230 -5.71 9.93 4.77
N LEU A 231 -5.73 8.64 5.13
CA LEU A 231 -5.57 7.56 4.17
C LEU A 231 -6.77 7.48 3.22
N GLN A 232 -7.99 7.57 3.75
CA GLN A 232 -9.22 7.56 2.94
C GLN A 232 -9.29 8.73 1.95
N GLU A 233 -8.84 9.92 2.35
CA GLU A 233 -8.74 11.09 1.48
C GLU A 233 -7.76 10.85 0.34
N PHE A 234 -6.56 10.35 0.63
CA PHE A 234 -5.57 10.00 -0.39
C PHE A 234 -6.12 8.94 -1.37
N MET A 235 -6.76 7.90 -0.86
CA MET A 235 -7.32 6.84 -1.70
C MET A 235 -8.47 7.38 -2.56
N ARG A 236 -9.33 8.27 -2.04
CA ARG A 236 -10.41 8.92 -2.80
C ARG A 236 -9.87 9.84 -3.90
N LYS A 237 -8.81 10.62 -3.61
CA LYS A 237 -8.13 11.48 -4.59
C LYS A 237 -7.73 10.71 -5.85
N HIS A 238 -7.37 9.42 -5.69
CA HIS A 238 -6.92 8.54 -6.77
C HIS A 238 -8.00 7.58 -7.29
N GLY A 239 -9.28 7.82 -6.99
CA GLY A 239 -10.40 7.01 -7.47
C GLY A 239 -10.44 5.58 -6.90
N ALA A 240 -9.71 5.34 -5.80
CA ALA A 240 -9.62 4.01 -5.19
C ALA A 240 -10.79 3.71 -4.24
N ILE A 241 -11.51 4.74 -3.77
CA ILE A 241 -12.65 4.63 -2.83
C ILE A 241 -13.91 5.19 -3.44
#